data_AF-A0A8J5VP47-F1
#
_entry.id   AF-A0A8J5VP47-F1
#
_cell.length_a   1.000
_cell.length_b   1.000
_cell.length_c   1.000
_cell.angle_alpha   90.00
_cell.angle_beta   90.00
_cell.angle_gamma   90.00
#
_symmetry.space_group_name_H-M   'P 1'
#
loop_
_entity.id
_entity.type
_entity.pdbx_description
1 polymer ?
#
loop_
_entity_poly.entity_id
_entity_poly.type
_entity_poly.pdbx_seq_one_letter_code
_entity_poly.pdbx_strand_id
1 'polypeptide(L)'
;MAAAKRRPCKPTPPPPSCGQNQHGKRLRPAAPLPDEVDDAAAAAPTTQQQHPQPLLPGLPDHLAQLCLSPLPPGLLHAVCRPWRRLMYSPSFPPFLSLYALLDDADATAGVSFAAYDPVAGRWDALPPPPMPSPPPMLWHPSFLARRLPLQSVAAAGRLVLVSGSTQSLHPALSRPLVFTPAAPTPRWVLGPQIPLAPRRWCVAGAAHGRVFVAGGVGAVYDPVVARSGAAWDPVAPSAAWEPIPPLRDGRFSRDAAEAVCSGGKVCMVNLRSRGAKEGAVFDLLGGRWEDMPPGMLAGWKGPAAASPPNNGETIYVVDEERGVLTAYDWGADRWTTVAESERLKGAAGIAVGGGKACVVAGGGTNVVIVDVTPPKAAVRRWESSPAPPPPPPRMWEVAAPAGKRVVALHVLPRMTRPE
;
A
#
# COMPACT_ATOMS: atom_id res chain seq x y z
N MET A 1 16.02 -11.32 60.96
CA MET A 1 14.57 -11.15 61.20
C MET A 1 13.81 -11.28 59.88
N ALA A 2 12.57 -11.83 59.93
CA ALA A 2 11.52 -11.81 58.90
C ALA A 2 11.88 -12.10 57.43
N ALA A 3 11.61 -13.33 56.98
CA ALA A 3 11.42 -13.67 55.56
C ALA A 3 9.92 -13.84 55.27
N ALA A 4 9.40 -13.20 54.21
CA ALA A 4 7.98 -13.25 53.85
C ALA A 4 7.69 -14.39 52.84
N LYS A 5 6.90 -15.38 53.27
CA LYS A 5 6.46 -16.52 52.43
C LYS A 5 5.29 -16.13 51.52
N ARG A 6 5.43 -16.35 50.20
CA ARG A 6 4.28 -16.31 49.25
C ARG A 6 3.37 -17.52 49.47
N ARG A 7 2.05 -17.33 49.39
CA ARG A 7 1.04 -18.41 49.32
C ARG A 7 0.63 -18.64 47.85
N PRO A 8 0.38 -19.90 47.41
CA PRO A 8 -0.14 -20.18 46.07
C PRO A 8 -1.68 -20.12 46.03
N CYS A 9 -2.24 -19.58 44.95
CA CYS A 9 -3.67 -19.63 44.66
C CYS A 9 -4.04 -20.95 43.95
N LYS A 10 -5.22 -21.50 44.25
CA LYS A 10 -5.75 -22.73 43.63
C LYS A 10 -6.59 -22.41 42.37
N PRO A 11 -6.66 -23.34 41.39
CA PRO A 11 -7.50 -23.17 40.20
C PRO A 11 -8.98 -23.49 40.46
N THR A 12 -9.87 -22.89 39.67
CA THR A 12 -11.32 -23.12 39.65
C THR A 12 -11.74 -24.10 38.54
N PRO A 13 -12.75 -24.98 38.77
CA PRO A 13 -13.23 -25.94 37.78
C PRO A 13 -14.36 -25.39 36.86
N PRO A 14 -14.61 -26.01 35.69
CA PRO A 14 -15.67 -25.61 34.75
C PRO A 14 -17.07 -26.16 35.13
N PRO A 15 -18.16 -25.53 34.65
CA PRO A 15 -19.53 -26.01 34.85
C PRO A 15 -19.91 -27.20 33.92
N PRO A 16 -20.86 -28.06 34.32
CA PRO A 16 -21.18 -29.31 33.63
C PRO A 16 -22.24 -29.18 32.52
N SER A 17 -22.22 -30.13 31.58
CA SER A 17 -23.23 -30.33 30.53
C SER A 17 -24.13 -31.54 30.81
N CYS A 18 -25.46 -31.37 30.68
CA CYS A 18 -26.48 -32.41 30.62
C CYS A 18 -27.73 -31.79 29.92
N GLY A 19 -28.64 -32.49 29.24
CA GLY A 19 -28.76 -33.93 29.01
C GLY A 19 -30.23 -34.37 28.82
N GLN A 20 -30.75 -34.20 27.59
CA GLN A 20 -31.88 -34.92 26.96
C GLN A 20 -33.33 -35.01 27.55
N ASN A 21 -34.27 -35.00 26.59
CA ASN A 21 -35.51 -35.81 26.47
C ASN A 21 -36.91 -35.34 26.96
N GLN A 22 -37.72 -34.94 25.96
CA GLN A 22 -39.00 -35.57 25.53
C GLN A 22 -40.09 -35.94 26.56
N HIS A 23 -41.27 -35.32 26.42
CA HIS A 23 -42.65 -35.85 26.56
C HIS A 23 -43.55 -34.90 25.71
N GLY A 24 -44.61 -35.27 24.97
CA GLY A 24 -45.12 -36.58 24.53
C GLY A 24 -46.43 -36.41 23.70
N LYS A 25 -46.61 -37.22 22.64
CA LYS A 25 -47.86 -37.77 22.03
C LYS A 25 -49.18 -37.00 22.28
N ARG A 26 -50.03 -36.66 21.29
CA ARG A 26 -50.63 -37.44 20.15
C ARG A 26 -51.20 -36.42 19.12
N LEU A 27 -52.00 -36.68 18.06
CA LEU A 27 -52.72 -37.84 17.49
C LEU A 27 -52.79 -37.70 15.92
N ARG A 28 -53.81 -38.27 15.27
CA ARG A 28 -54.23 -38.27 13.83
C ARG A 28 -55.66 -38.89 13.78
N PRO A 29 -56.39 -39.04 12.65
CA PRO A 29 -56.38 -38.38 11.33
C PRO A 29 -57.80 -37.93 10.85
N ALA A 30 -57.91 -37.29 9.68
CA ALA A 30 -59.10 -37.34 8.79
C ALA A 30 -58.79 -36.79 7.37
N ALA A 31 -59.58 -37.19 6.37
CA ALA A 31 -59.59 -36.74 4.96
C ALA A 31 -60.90 -37.23 4.29
N PRO A 32 -61.32 -36.79 3.07
CA PRO A 32 -61.06 -35.56 2.30
C PRO A 32 -62.37 -34.89 1.75
N LEU A 33 -62.25 -34.02 0.71
CA LEU A 33 -63.29 -33.47 -0.22
C LEU A 33 -64.05 -32.19 0.22
N PRO A 34 -64.61 -31.38 -0.73
CA PRO A 34 -64.07 -30.94 -2.03
C PRO A 34 -64.27 -29.43 -2.34
N ASP A 35 -63.74 -28.98 -3.47
CA ASP A 35 -64.10 -27.85 -4.36
C ASP A 35 -64.81 -26.57 -3.82
N GLU A 36 -64.18 -25.40 -3.98
CA GLU A 36 -64.53 -24.33 -4.95
C GLU A 36 -63.76 -23.00 -4.70
N VAL A 37 -63.66 -22.16 -5.74
CA VAL A 37 -63.22 -20.72 -5.81
C VAL A 37 -61.86 -20.32 -5.18
N ASP A 38 -60.97 -19.56 -5.81
CA ASP A 38 -61.19 -18.46 -6.77
C ASP A 38 -59.88 -18.12 -7.52
N ASP A 39 -59.99 -17.63 -8.76
CA ASP A 39 -58.84 -17.35 -9.64
C ASP A 39 -58.24 -15.96 -9.37
N ALA A 40 -57.49 -15.84 -8.27
CA ALA A 40 -56.77 -14.61 -7.90
C ALA A 40 -55.28 -14.71 -8.24
N ALA A 41 -54.95 -14.51 -9.52
CA ALA A 41 -53.57 -14.45 -10.01
C ALA A 41 -52.81 -13.27 -9.37
N ALA A 42 -52.15 -13.54 -8.23
CA ALA A 42 -51.31 -12.58 -7.53
C ALA A 42 -50.15 -12.15 -8.44
N ALA A 43 -50.19 -10.89 -8.88
CA ALA A 43 -49.17 -10.32 -9.77
C ALA A 43 -47.78 -10.39 -9.11
N ALA A 44 -46.92 -11.24 -9.65
CA ALA A 44 -45.51 -11.28 -9.28
C ALA A 44 -44.89 -9.88 -9.54
N PRO A 45 -44.02 -9.37 -8.65
CA PRO A 45 -43.42 -8.06 -8.81
C PRO A 45 -42.59 -8.03 -10.09
N THR A 46 -43.06 -7.25 -11.07
CA THR A 46 -42.43 -7.12 -12.37
C THR A 46 -41.02 -6.58 -12.18
N THR A 47 -40.01 -7.39 -12.46
CA THR A 47 -38.61 -6.96 -12.40
C THR A 47 -38.40 -5.92 -13.48
N GLN A 48 -38.47 -4.63 -13.14
CA GLN A 48 -38.15 -3.56 -14.07
C GLN A 48 -36.71 -3.75 -14.54
N GLN A 49 -36.56 -4.23 -15.77
CA GLN A 49 -35.27 -4.23 -16.44
C GLN A 49 -34.87 -2.77 -16.62
N GLN A 50 -33.94 -2.30 -15.78
CA GLN A 50 -33.39 -0.96 -15.89
C GLN A 50 -32.63 -0.88 -17.21
N HIS A 51 -33.27 -0.34 -18.25
CA HIS A 51 -32.58 -0.01 -19.49
C HIS A 51 -31.36 0.86 -19.16
N PRO A 52 -30.14 0.47 -19.58
CA PRO A 52 -28.95 1.27 -19.32
C PRO A 52 -29.13 2.68 -19.86
N GLN A 53 -29.05 3.70 -18.99
CA GLN A 53 -29.04 5.09 -19.45
C GLN A 53 -27.79 5.29 -20.33
N PRO A 54 -27.96 5.75 -21.59
CA PRO A 54 -26.84 5.91 -22.51
C PRO A 54 -25.86 6.94 -21.96
N LEU A 55 -24.55 6.72 -22.17
CA LEU A 55 -23.52 7.64 -21.70
C LEU A 55 -23.64 9.03 -22.36
N LEU A 56 -23.96 9.07 -23.66
CA LEU A 56 -24.24 10.29 -24.41
C LEU A 56 -25.50 10.05 -25.27
N PRO A 57 -26.55 10.89 -25.19
CA PRO A 57 -27.75 10.72 -26.01
C PRO A 57 -27.42 10.69 -27.51
N GLY A 58 -27.97 9.70 -28.23
CA GLY A 58 -27.76 9.53 -29.66
C GLY A 58 -26.40 8.92 -30.06
N LEU A 59 -25.53 8.55 -29.11
CA LEU A 59 -24.22 7.97 -29.39
C LEU A 59 -24.05 6.59 -28.71
N PRO A 60 -23.55 5.56 -29.42
CA PRO A 60 -23.19 4.28 -28.82
C PRO A 60 -22.15 4.43 -27.71
N ASP A 61 -22.30 3.66 -26.62
CA ASP A 61 -21.46 3.79 -25.43
C ASP A 61 -19.96 3.64 -25.72
N HIS A 62 -19.55 2.80 -26.66
CA HIS A 62 -18.13 2.64 -27.03
C HIS A 62 -17.52 3.91 -27.65
N LEU A 63 -18.29 4.67 -28.44
CA LEU A 63 -17.86 5.98 -28.96
C LEU A 63 -17.93 7.05 -27.87
N ALA A 64 -18.94 7.00 -27.00
CA ALA A 64 -19.04 7.91 -25.86
C ALA A 64 -17.84 7.76 -24.92
N GLN A 65 -17.37 6.53 -24.68
CA GLN A 65 -16.15 6.27 -23.90
C GLN A 65 -14.91 6.94 -24.52
N LEU A 66 -14.74 6.86 -25.85
CA LEU A 66 -13.63 7.53 -26.54
C LEU A 66 -13.70 9.05 -26.36
N CYS A 67 -14.89 9.66 -26.47
CA CYS A 67 -15.09 11.11 -26.24
C CYS A 67 -14.85 11.55 -24.78
N LEU A 68 -15.21 10.72 -23.80
CA LEU A 68 -15.07 11.04 -22.38
C LEU A 68 -13.67 10.73 -21.82
N SER A 69 -12.97 9.75 -22.39
CA SER A 69 -11.64 9.30 -21.93
C SER A 69 -10.54 10.38 -21.78
N PRO A 70 -10.47 11.46 -22.59
CA PRO A 70 -9.44 12.49 -22.46
C PRO A 70 -9.79 13.56 -21.42
N LEU A 71 -11.03 13.57 -20.91
CA LEU A 71 -11.50 14.62 -20.01
C LEU A 71 -10.95 14.42 -18.59
N PRO A 72 -10.68 15.51 -17.84
CA PRO A 72 -10.23 15.41 -16.45
C PRO A 72 -11.23 14.61 -15.60
N PRO A 73 -10.78 13.61 -14.82
CA PRO A 73 -11.65 12.79 -13.96
C PRO A 73 -12.59 13.61 -13.05
N GLY A 74 -12.10 14.73 -12.49
CA GLY A 74 -12.91 15.63 -11.66
C GLY A 74 -14.10 16.26 -12.39
N LEU A 75 -13.97 16.56 -13.69
CA LEU A 75 -15.06 17.08 -14.51
C LEU A 75 -16.10 15.98 -14.75
N LEU A 76 -15.66 14.78 -15.15
CA LEU A 76 -16.54 13.63 -15.39
C LEU A 76 -17.35 13.25 -14.14
N HIS A 77 -16.71 13.31 -12.97
CA HIS A 77 -17.34 12.98 -11.69
C HIS A 77 -18.48 13.94 -11.32
N ALA A 78 -18.35 15.21 -11.68
CA ALA A 78 -19.32 16.24 -11.34
C ALA A 78 -20.63 16.15 -12.16
N VAL A 79 -20.58 15.64 -13.39
CA VAL A 79 -21.70 15.75 -14.35
C VAL A 79 -22.89 14.83 -14.02
N CYS A 80 -22.72 13.50 -14.04
CA CYS A 80 -23.84 12.57 -13.87
C CYS A 80 -23.43 11.21 -13.27
N ARG A 81 -24.42 10.39 -12.90
CA ARG A 81 -24.17 9.04 -12.35
C ARG A 81 -23.62 8.05 -13.39
N PRO A 82 -24.11 7.99 -14.66
CA PRO A 82 -23.51 7.14 -15.69
C PRO A 82 -22.01 7.40 -15.93
N TRP A 83 -21.58 8.67 -16.00
CA TRP A 83 -20.16 8.99 -16.22
C TRP A 83 -19.30 8.64 -14.99
N ARG A 84 -19.83 8.84 -13.77
CA ARG A 84 -19.17 8.34 -12.55
C ARG A 84 -18.96 6.83 -12.59
N ARG A 85 -20.00 6.05 -12.89
CA ARG A 85 -19.88 4.58 -13.03
C ARG A 85 -18.86 4.18 -14.11
N LEU A 86 -18.85 4.89 -15.24
CA LEU A 86 -17.82 4.69 -16.27
C LEU A 86 -16.40 4.90 -15.72
N MET A 87 -16.13 5.96 -14.97
CA MET A 87 -14.78 6.24 -14.45
C MET A 87 -14.20 5.13 -13.56
N TYR A 88 -15.04 4.43 -12.81
CA TYR A 88 -14.66 3.30 -11.96
C TYR A 88 -14.79 1.93 -12.66
N SER A 89 -15.19 1.92 -13.94
CA SER A 89 -15.17 0.72 -14.79
C SER A 89 -13.72 0.30 -15.11
N PRO A 90 -13.42 -1.01 -15.24
CA PRO A 90 -12.15 -1.48 -15.81
C PRO A 90 -11.82 -0.90 -17.19
N SER A 91 -12.84 -0.53 -17.99
CA SER A 91 -12.64 -0.01 -19.36
C SER A 91 -12.15 1.43 -19.42
N PHE A 92 -12.32 2.23 -18.36
CA PHE A 92 -11.92 3.64 -18.36
C PHE A 92 -10.45 3.81 -17.94
N PRO A 93 -9.67 4.68 -18.62
CA PRO A 93 -8.24 4.89 -18.32
C PRO A 93 -7.98 5.17 -16.83
N PRO A 94 -6.99 4.52 -16.21
CA PRO A 94 -6.76 4.67 -14.78
C PRO A 94 -6.14 6.02 -14.42
N PHE A 95 -6.86 6.80 -13.61
CA PHE A 95 -6.25 7.83 -12.77
C PHE A 95 -5.65 7.21 -11.50
N LEU A 96 -4.84 7.98 -10.78
CA LEU A 96 -4.12 7.53 -9.59
C LEU A 96 -4.89 7.80 -8.30
N SER A 97 -4.73 6.90 -7.33
CA SER A 97 -5.25 6.96 -5.97
C SER A 97 -4.13 6.66 -4.97
N LEU A 98 -4.30 7.10 -3.72
CA LEU A 98 -3.37 6.73 -2.64
C LEU A 98 -3.86 5.46 -1.96
N TYR A 99 -2.96 4.55 -1.63
CA TYR A 99 -3.26 3.32 -0.88
C TYR A 99 -2.48 3.34 0.43
N ALA A 100 -3.20 3.27 1.55
CA ALA A 100 -2.63 3.34 2.88
C ALA A 100 -2.73 1.99 3.61
N LEU A 101 -1.64 1.62 4.27
CA LEU A 101 -1.68 0.72 5.42
C LEU A 101 -2.00 1.55 6.66
N LEU A 102 -3.01 1.11 7.40
CA LEU A 102 -3.57 1.82 8.54
C LEU A 102 -3.38 1.01 9.82
N ASP A 103 -2.90 1.71 10.83
CA ASP A 103 -2.86 1.31 12.23
C ASP A 103 -4.09 1.91 12.91
N ASP A 104 -4.90 1.07 13.54
CA ASP A 104 -6.07 1.52 14.29
C ASP A 104 -5.61 2.08 15.64
N ALA A 105 -6.23 3.18 16.11
CA ALA A 105 -5.92 3.70 17.45
C ALA A 105 -6.40 2.74 18.54
N ASP A 106 -7.50 2.03 18.28
CA ASP A 106 -8.01 0.97 19.15
C ASP A 106 -7.22 -0.33 18.91
N ALA A 107 -6.24 -0.58 19.79
CA ALA A 107 -5.22 -1.63 19.69
C ALA A 107 -5.71 -3.10 19.64
N THR A 108 -7.02 -3.32 19.54
CA THR A 108 -7.68 -4.63 19.35
C THR A 108 -7.94 -4.94 17.88
N ALA A 109 -8.06 -3.93 17.02
CA ALA A 109 -8.21 -4.09 15.57
C ALA A 109 -6.82 -4.16 14.90
N GLY A 110 -6.58 -5.21 14.13
CA GLY A 110 -5.33 -5.39 13.38
C GLY A 110 -5.18 -4.43 12.19
N VAL A 111 -4.15 -4.65 11.38
CA VAL A 111 -3.86 -3.83 10.19
C VAL A 111 -5.09 -3.72 9.28
N SER A 112 -5.47 -2.48 8.96
CA SER A 112 -6.51 -2.20 7.96
C SER A 112 -5.94 -1.44 6.76
N PHE A 113 -6.70 -1.38 5.67
CA PHE A 113 -6.24 -0.89 4.38
C PHE A 113 -7.32 0.00 3.76
N ALA A 114 -6.94 1.15 3.22
CA ALA A 114 -7.87 2.05 2.54
C ALA A 114 -7.25 2.69 1.29
N ALA A 115 -8.09 3.06 0.33
CA ALA A 115 -7.74 3.82 -0.85
C ALA A 115 -8.33 5.23 -0.74
N TYR A 116 -7.51 6.28 -0.86
CA TYR A 116 -7.98 7.64 -1.04
C TYR A 116 -8.24 7.90 -2.52
N ASP A 117 -9.49 8.22 -2.83
CA ASP A 117 -9.92 8.67 -4.13
C ASP A 117 -9.80 10.21 -4.19
N PRO A 118 -8.83 10.77 -4.96
CA PRO A 118 -8.65 12.21 -5.06
C PRO A 118 -9.75 12.91 -5.87
N VAL A 119 -10.62 12.16 -6.54
CA VAL A 119 -11.72 12.70 -7.33
C VAL A 119 -13.03 12.73 -6.53
N ALA A 120 -13.31 11.66 -5.77
CA ALA A 120 -14.43 11.65 -4.82
C ALA A 120 -14.10 12.33 -3.48
N GLY A 121 -12.81 12.61 -3.20
CA GLY A 121 -12.35 13.31 -2.00
C GLY A 121 -12.43 12.49 -0.71
N ARG A 122 -12.49 11.15 -0.80
CA ARG A 122 -12.78 10.26 0.34
C ARG A 122 -11.88 9.02 0.40
N TRP A 123 -11.81 8.41 1.57
CA TRP A 123 -11.20 7.10 1.77
C TRP A 123 -12.26 5.99 1.67
N ASP A 124 -12.02 5.00 0.79
CA ASP A 124 -12.78 3.75 0.74
C ASP A 124 -11.94 2.61 1.37
N ALA A 125 -12.57 1.72 2.14
CA ALA A 125 -11.88 0.54 2.68
C ALA A 125 -11.58 -0.50 1.58
N LEU A 126 -10.41 -1.15 1.66
CA LEU A 126 -10.13 -2.33 0.84
C LEU A 126 -10.79 -3.57 1.47
N PRO A 127 -11.08 -4.63 0.68
CA PRO A 127 -11.43 -5.93 1.25
C PRO A 127 -10.30 -6.43 2.17
N PRO A 128 -10.62 -7.16 3.25
CA PRO A 128 -9.60 -7.68 4.15
C PRO A 128 -8.72 -8.71 3.44
N PRO A 129 -7.38 -8.64 3.57
CA PRO A 129 -6.51 -9.70 3.09
C PRO A 129 -6.69 -11.00 3.90
N PRO A 130 -6.41 -12.17 3.30
CA PRO A 130 -6.37 -13.46 4.01
C PRO A 130 -5.08 -13.54 4.84
N MET A 131 -5.04 -12.75 5.91
CA MET A 131 -3.92 -12.66 6.85
C MET A 131 -3.82 -13.91 7.73
N PRO A 132 -2.62 -14.24 8.25
CA PRO A 132 -2.49 -15.23 9.32
C PRO A 132 -3.30 -14.82 10.56
N SER A 133 -3.68 -15.80 11.37
CA SER A 133 -4.26 -15.58 12.70
C SER A 133 -3.28 -16.03 13.77
N PRO A 134 -2.89 -15.17 14.74
CA PRO A 134 -3.24 -13.75 14.85
C PRO A 134 -2.59 -12.89 13.74
N PRO A 135 -3.17 -11.72 13.41
CA PRO A 135 -2.65 -10.84 12.37
C PRO A 135 -1.25 -10.29 12.74
N PRO A 136 -0.45 -9.84 11.75
CA PRO A 136 0.85 -9.24 12.01
C PRO A 136 0.74 -7.96 12.83
N MET A 137 1.71 -7.72 13.71
CA MET A 137 1.81 -6.46 14.44
C MET A 137 2.50 -5.38 13.60
N LEU A 138 2.07 -4.13 13.73
CA LEU A 138 2.79 -2.95 13.21
C LEU A 138 3.74 -2.34 14.25
N TRP A 139 3.46 -2.57 15.53
CA TRP A 139 4.26 -2.12 16.67
C TRP A 139 4.32 -3.22 17.72
N HIS A 140 5.46 -3.37 18.39
CA HIS A 140 5.67 -4.42 19.39
C HIS A 140 6.27 -3.79 20.66
N PRO A 141 5.72 -4.05 21.86
CA PRO A 141 6.02 -3.28 23.07
C PRO A 141 7.49 -3.35 23.51
N SER A 142 8.22 -4.42 23.18
CA SER A 142 9.65 -4.51 23.46
C SER A 142 10.54 -3.60 22.58
N PHE A 143 9.98 -2.92 21.57
CA PHE A 143 10.69 -1.96 20.74
C PHE A 143 10.08 -0.56 20.87
N LEU A 144 10.57 0.20 21.85
CA LEU A 144 10.11 1.55 22.18
C LEU A 144 10.15 2.55 21.01
N ALA A 145 11.00 2.32 20.00
CA ALA A 145 11.20 3.23 18.87
C ALA A 145 10.98 2.59 17.47
N ARG A 146 10.60 1.30 17.37
CA ARG A 146 10.45 0.64 16.06
C ARG A 146 8.98 0.33 15.76
N ARG A 147 8.42 1.06 14.79
CA ARG A 147 7.33 0.52 13.98
C ARG A 147 7.97 -0.59 13.13
N LEU A 148 7.46 -1.82 13.23
CA LEU A 148 7.93 -2.98 12.48
C LEU A 148 6.84 -3.33 11.47
N PRO A 149 6.61 -2.47 10.45
CA PRO A 149 5.41 -2.56 9.64
C PRO A 149 5.34 -3.88 8.88
N LEU A 150 4.11 -4.28 8.60
CA LEU A 150 3.79 -5.12 7.47
C LEU A 150 4.35 -4.45 6.21
N GLN A 151 5.42 -5.01 5.64
CA GLN A 151 6.13 -4.41 4.54
C GLN A 151 5.29 -4.56 3.26
N SER A 152 5.10 -3.45 2.58
CA SER A 152 4.22 -3.33 1.43
C SER A 152 4.94 -2.61 0.30
N VAL A 153 4.61 -2.96 -0.94
CA VAL A 153 5.28 -2.49 -2.15
C VAL A 153 4.24 -2.24 -3.25
N ALA A 154 4.38 -1.13 -3.98
CA ALA A 154 3.65 -0.87 -5.21
C ALA A 154 4.43 -1.39 -6.42
N ALA A 155 3.89 -2.35 -7.17
CA ALA A 155 4.56 -2.99 -8.30
C ALA A 155 3.56 -3.31 -9.43
N ALA A 156 3.87 -2.92 -10.67
CA ALA A 156 3.02 -3.13 -11.85
C ALA A 156 1.52 -2.80 -11.63
N GLY A 157 1.23 -1.66 -10.99
CA GLY A 157 -0.13 -1.22 -10.69
C GLY A 157 -0.87 -2.05 -9.62
N ARG A 158 -0.15 -2.87 -8.84
CA ARG A 158 -0.66 -3.72 -7.76
C ARG A 158 -0.06 -3.33 -6.41
N LEU A 159 -0.82 -3.51 -5.33
CA LEU A 159 -0.31 -3.45 -3.96
C LEU A 159 0.10 -4.85 -3.53
N VAL A 160 1.33 -5.01 -3.04
CA VAL A 160 1.87 -6.30 -2.60
C VAL A 160 2.29 -6.22 -1.14
N LEU A 161 1.79 -7.12 -0.30
CA LEU A 161 2.27 -7.34 1.07
C LEU A 161 3.29 -8.47 1.03
N VAL A 162 4.49 -8.23 1.54
CA VAL A 162 5.65 -9.10 1.26
C VAL A 162 6.16 -9.80 2.51
N SER A 163 6.25 -9.08 3.63
CA SER A 163 6.81 -9.58 4.90
C SER A 163 6.18 -8.85 6.08
N GLY A 164 6.28 -9.43 7.28
CA GLY A 164 5.74 -8.85 8.51
C GLY A 164 6.14 -9.69 9.72
N SER A 165 5.79 -9.22 10.92
CA SER A 165 6.12 -9.91 12.17
C SER A 165 4.87 -10.33 12.95
N THR A 166 4.84 -11.55 13.47
CA THR A 166 3.83 -11.97 14.46
C THR A 166 4.14 -11.38 15.83
N GLN A 167 3.25 -11.57 16.82
CA GLN A 167 3.51 -11.15 18.20
C GLN A 167 4.80 -11.76 18.77
N SER A 168 5.13 -13.01 18.43
CA SER A 168 6.37 -13.68 18.84
C SER A 168 7.59 -13.30 17.98
N LEU A 169 7.51 -12.23 17.18
CA LEU A 169 8.55 -11.77 16.25
C LEU A 169 8.98 -12.82 15.20
N HIS A 170 8.13 -13.80 14.89
CA HIS A 170 8.36 -14.69 13.75
C HIS A 170 7.88 -14.03 12.44
N PRO A 171 8.45 -14.41 11.28
CA PRO A 171 7.93 -14.01 9.98
C PRO A 171 6.45 -14.38 9.82
N ALA A 172 5.61 -13.39 9.54
CA ALA A 172 4.17 -13.58 9.45
C ALA A 172 3.67 -14.02 8.06
N LEU A 173 4.42 -13.71 7.00
CA LEU A 173 4.07 -14.05 5.62
C LEU A 173 5.08 -15.02 5.03
N SER A 174 4.61 -16.19 4.61
CA SER A 174 5.37 -17.19 3.85
C SER A 174 5.18 -17.06 2.33
N ARG A 175 4.10 -16.39 1.92
CA ARG A 175 3.71 -16.06 0.55
C ARG A 175 3.28 -14.60 0.54
N PRO A 176 3.62 -13.81 -0.49
CA PRO A 176 3.15 -12.43 -0.59
C PRO A 176 1.64 -12.41 -0.93
N LEU A 177 0.98 -11.33 -0.57
CA LEU A 177 -0.43 -11.07 -0.90
C LEU A 177 -0.53 -9.93 -1.91
N VAL A 178 -1.18 -10.17 -3.04
CA VAL A 178 -1.34 -9.22 -4.14
C VAL A 178 -2.77 -8.71 -4.17
N PHE A 179 -2.95 -7.40 -4.12
CA PHE A 179 -4.19 -6.71 -4.44
C PHE A 179 -4.06 -6.00 -5.78
N THR A 180 -5.05 -6.18 -6.67
CA THR A 180 -5.07 -5.56 -7.99
C THR A 180 -6.22 -4.54 -8.08
N PRO A 181 -5.98 -3.23 -7.86
CA PRO A 181 -6.99 -2.18 -7.92
C PRO A 181 -7.84 -2.14 -9.18
N ALA A 182 -7.20 -2.36 -10.34
CA ALA A 182 -7.84 -2.22 -11.65
C ALA A 182 -8.59 -3.48 -12.12
N ALA A 183 -8.61 -4.56 -11.34
CA ALA A 183 -9.35 -5.77 -11.69
C ALA A 183 -10.87 -5.52 -11.67
N PRO A 184 -11.70 -6.24 -12.46
CA PRO A 184 -13.16 -6.10 -12.42
C PRO A 184 -13.77 -6.35 -11.03
N THR A 185 -13.15 -7.25 -10.25
CA THR A 185 -13.48 -7.53 -8.86
C THR A 185 -12.20 -7.48 -8.01
N PRO A 186 -11.86 -6.30 -7.43
CA PRO A 186 -10.64 -6.13 -6.64
C PRO A 186 -10.63 -7.05 -5.43
N ARG A 187 -9.64 -7.94 -5.37
CA ARG A 187 -9.46 -8.94 -4.32
C ARG A 187 -7.99 -9.23 -4.06
N TRP A 188 -7.71 -9.81 -2.90
CA TRP A 188 -6.39 -10.31 -2.55
C TRP A 188 -6.16 -11.72 -3.13
N VAL A 189 -4.94 -11.97 -3.61
CA VAL A 189 -4.48 -13.26 -4.16
C VAL A 189 -3.13 -13.61 -3.55
N LEU A 190 -2.91 -14.89 -3.22
CA LEU A 190 -1.62 -15.41 -2.75
C LEU A 190 -0.63 -15.59 -3.91
N GLY A 191 0.55 -14.97 -3.82
CA GLY A 191 1.68 -15.23 -4.72
C GLY A 191 2.44 -16.52 -4.36
N PRO A 192 3.66 -16.74 -4.88
CA PRO A 192 4.47 -17.93 -4.64
C PRO A 192 5.13 -17.94 -3.26
N GLN A 193 5.63 -19.09 -2.81
CA GLN A 193 6.39 -19.18 -1.56
C GLN A 193 7.72 -18.41 -1.64
N ILE A 194 8.02 -17.60 -0.63
CA ILE A 194 9.28 -16.85 -0.53
C ILE A 194 10.46 -17.83 -0.41
N PRO A 195 11.54 -17.66 -1.20
CA PRO A 195 12.64 -18.62 -1.25
C PRO A 195 13.47 -18.65 0.03
N LEU A 196 14.06 -19.83 0.27
CA LEU A 196 14.78 -20.26 1.49
C LEU A 196 13.89 -20.27 2.73
N ALA A 197 13.41 -19.11 3.17
CA ALA A 197 12.55 -18.98 4.35
C ALA A 197 11.63 -17.76 4.24
N PRO A 198 10.41 -17.83 4.83
CA PRO A 198 9.67 -16.67 5.29
C PRO A 198 10.57 -15.75 6.11
N ARG A 199 10.47 -14.44 5.92
CA ARG A 199 11.41 -13.46 6.51
C ARG A 199 10.72 -12.18 6.97
N ARG A 200 11.33 -11.50 7.95
CA ARG A 200 10.98 -10.16 8.44
C ARG A 200 12.20 -9.25 8.35
N TRP A 201 11.99 -7.93 8.40
CA TRP A 201 13.07 -6.92 8.38
C TRP A 201 14.02 -7.10 7.20
N CYS A 202 13.49 -7.61 6.08
CA CYS A 202 14.17 -7.64 4.80
C CYS A 202 14.01 -6.28 4.13
N VAL A 203 14.90 -5.95 3.20
CA VAL A 203 14.65 -4.85 2.28
C VAL A 203 13.57 -5.29 1.30
N ALA A 204 12.62 -4.40 1.00
CA ALA A 204 11.58 -4.62 0.00
C ALA A 204 11.43 -3.37 -0.88
N GLY A 205 11.17 -3.56 -2.18
CA GLY A 205 10.99 -2.49 -3.16
C GLY A 205 10.48 -3.02 -4.50
N ALA A 206 10.33 -2.15 -5.50
CA ALA A 206 9.89 -2.53 -6.84
C ALA A 206 10.67 -1.84 -7.95
N ALA A 207 11.11 -2.61 -8.96
CA ALA A 207 11.76 -2.10 -10.16
C ALA A 207 11.20 -2.78 -11.41
N HIS A 208 11.02 -2.01 -12.49
CA HIS A 208 10.45 -2.50 -13.76
C HIS A 208 9.17 -3.36 -13.60
N GLY A 209 8.33 -3.01 -12.62
CA GLY A 209 7.08 -3.73 -12.31
C GLY A 209 7.24 -4.99 -11.44
N ARG A 210 8.46 -5.46 -11.19
CA ARG A 210 8.78 -6.63 -10.34
C ARG A 210 8.98 -6.22 -8.89
N VAL A 211 8.65 -7.10 -7.96
CA VAL A 211 8.91 -6.97 -6.52
C VAL A 211 10.29 -7.53 -6.20
N PHE A 212 11.07 -6.82 -5.40
CA PHE A 212 12.40 -7.23 -4.93
C PHE A 212 12.40 -7.41 -3.41
N VAL A 213 13.11 -8.43 -2.94
CA VAL A 213 13.35 -8.70 -1.52
C VAL A 213 14.82 -9.06 -1.31
N ALA A 214 15.49 -8.45 -0.33
CA ALA A 214 16.88 -8.76 0.01
C ALA A 214 17.11 -8.80 1.54
N GLY A 215 17.93 -9.73 2.01
CA GLY A 215 18.25 -9.89 3.43
C GLY A 215 17.04 -10.27 4.29
N GLY A 216 17.01 -9.75 5.52
CA GLY A 216 16.03 -10.06 6.55
C GLY A 216 16.34 -11.31 7.38
N VAL A 217 15.49 -11.59 8.36
CA VAL A 217 15.65 -12.68 9.34
C VAL A 217 14.50 -13.67 9.24
N GLY A 218 14.82 -14.96 9.20
CA GLY A 218 13.85 -16.06 9.32
C GLY A 218 13.33 -16.24 10.75
N ALA A 219 12.67 -17.37 11.04
CA ALA A 219 12.25 -17.68 12.41
C ALA A 219 13.44 -17.74 13.40
N VAL A 220 14.59 -18.20 12.92
CA VAL A 220 15.92 -18.14 13.56
C VAL A 220 16.84 -17.29 12.66
N TYR A 221 17.91 -16.73 13.23
CA TYR A 221 18.94 -16.07 12.42
C TYR A 221 19.74 -17.09 11.63
N ASP A 222 19.82 -16.88 10.32
CA ASP A 222 20.60 -17.68 9.37
C ASP A 222 21.37 -16.71 8.45
N PRO A 223 22.72 -16.78 8.38
CA PRO A 223 23.51 -15.90 7.53
C PRO A 223 23.26 -16.10 6.03
N VAL A 224 22.79 -17.27 5.59
CA VAL A 224 22.41 -17.53 4.19
C VAL A 224 21.12 -16.78 3.86
N VAL A 225 20.10 -16.90 4.71
CA VAL A 225 18.84 -16.12 4.58
C VAL A 225 19.16 -14.62 4.63
N ALA A 226 19.95 -14.17 5.61
CA ALA A 226 20.30 -12.77 5.81
C ALA A 226 21.15 -12.14 4.68
N ARG A 227 21.73 -12.94 3.78
CA ARG A 227 22.43 -12.47 2.58
C ARG A 227 21.67 -12.68 1.28
N SER A 228 20.75 -13.66 1.25
CA SER A 228 19.94 -13.97 0.07
C SER A 228 19.00 -12.83 -0.33
N GLY A 229 18.65 -12.78 -1.61
CA GLY A 229 17.53 -11.99 -2.11
C GLY A 229 16.86 -12.67 -3.29
N ALA A 230 15.71 -12.15 -3.71
CA ALA A 230 15.02 -12.58 -4.90
C ALA A 230 14.15 -11.46 -5.52
N ALA A 231 13.86 -11.62 -6.81
CA ALA A 231 12.89 -10.83 -7.57
C ALA A 231 11.69 -11.69 -7.97
N TRP A 232 10.52 -11.09 -8.16
CA TRP A 232 9.31 -11.79 -8.61
C TRP A 232 8.37 -10.85 -9.36
N ASP A 233 7.66 -11.38 -10.35
CA ASP A 233 6.65 -10.63 -11.10
C ASP A 233 5.23 -10.81 -10.50
N PRO A 234 4.63 -9.77 -9.89
CA PRO A 234 3.27 -9.83 -9.36
C PRO A 234 2.19 -9.84 -10.46
N VAL A 235 2.54 -9.62 -11.74
CA VAL A 235 1.62 -9.79 -12.88
C VAL A 235 1.34 -11.27 -13.13
N ALA A 236 2.35 -12.13 -12.97
CA ALA A 236 2.27 -13.58 -13.06
C ALA A 236 2.38 -14.23 -11.66
N PRO A 237 1.33 -14.18 -10.82
CA PRO A 237 1.45 -14.55 -9.41
C PRO A 237 1.69 -16.05 -9.14
N SER A 238 1.63 -16.89 -10.17
CA SER A 238 2.04 -18.31 -10.14
C SER A 238 3.52 -18.53 -10.47
N ALA A 239 4.21 -17.56 -11.06
CA ALA A 239 5.64 -17.64 -11.35
C ALA A 239 6.44 -17.70 -10.04
N ALA A 240 7.54 -18.44 -10.05
CA ALA A 240 8.44 -18.54 -8.90
C ALA A 240 9.21 -17.23 -8.66
N TRP A 241 9.81 -17.11 -7.48
CA TRP A 241 10.83 -16.09 -7.21
C TRP A 241 12.14 -16.47 -7.91
N GLU A 242 12.76 -15.50 -8.58
CA GLU A 242 14.10 -15.61 -9.17
C GLU A 242 15.16 -15.14 -8.16
N PRO A 243 16.15 -15.97 -7.78
CA PRO A 243 17.24 -15.55 -6.91
C PRO A 243 18.05 -14.40 -7.53
N ILE A 244 18.41 -13.40 -6.71
CA ILE A 244 19.45 -12.42 -7.07
C ILE A 244 20.77 -12.78 -6.36
N PRO A 245 21.94 -12.31 -6.85
CA PRO A 245 23.21 -12.52 -6.18
C PRO A 245 23.17 -12.17 -4.69
N PRO A 246 23.84 -12.93 -3.82
CA PRO A 246 23.83 -12.67 -2.38
C PRO A 246 24.52 -11.34 -2.06
N LEU A 247 23.96 -10.63 -1.08
CA LEU A 247 24.60 -9.48 -0.43
C LEU A 247 26.00 -9.86 0.08
N ARG A 248 26.88 -8.87 0.18
CA ARG A 248 28.22 -9.00 0.79
C ARG A 248 28.14 -9.61 2.19
N ASP A 249 27.18 -9.18 2.99
CA ASP A 249 26.96 -9.58 4.38
C ASP A 249 25.50 -9.30 4.81
N GLY A 250 25.17 -9.62 6.07
CA GLY A 250 23.81 -9.52 6.62
C GLY A 250 23.45 -8.17 7.26
N ARG A 251 24.14 -7.06 6.95
CA ARG A 251 23.87 -5.76 7.61
C ARG A 251 22.51 -5.16 7.25
N PHE A 252 21.93 -5.51 6.09
CA PHE A 252 20.57 -5.15 5.67
C PHE A 252 19.45 -6.02 6.29
N SER A 253 19.75 -6.75 7.37
CA SER A 253 18.85 -7.77 7.95
C SER A 253 18.51 -7.50 9.42
N ARG A 254 18.61 -6.25 9.88
CA ARG A 254 18.38 -5.85 11.29
C ARG A 254 17.27 -4.81 11.45
N ASP A 255 17.16 -3.91 10.48
CA ASP A 255 16.26 -2.75 10.51
C ASP A 255 15.42 -2.76 9.22
N ALA A 256 14.21 -2.20 9.28
CA ALA A 256 13.30 -2.13 8.14
C ALA A 256 13.77 -1.09 7.12
N ALA A 257 14.75 -1.47 6.31
CA ALA A 257 15.24 -0.71 5.18
C ALA A 257 14.25 -0.78 4.00
N GLU A 258 14.03 0.36 3.35
CA GLU A 258 13.25 0.47 2.12
C GLU A 258 14.23 0.43 0.93
N ALA A 259 13.86 -0.30 -0.14
CA ALA A 259 14.58 -0.23 -1.41
C ALA A 259 13.88 0.76 -2.34
N VAL A 260 14.60 1.78 -2.79
CA VAL A 260 14.12 2.70 -3.82
C VAL A 260 14.79 2.35 -5.14
N CYS A 261 13.99 2.25 -6.19
CA CYS A 261 14.47 1.82 -7.50
C CYS A 261 14.42 2.99 -8.49
N SER A 262 15.55 3.32 -9.11
CA SER A 262 15.70 4.44 -10.04
C SER A 262 16.94 4.23 -10.92
N GLY A 263 16.88 4.65 -12.18
CA GLY A 263 17.95 4.46 -13.15
C GLY A 263 18.24 2.99 -13.47
N GLY A 264 17.26 2.09 -13.32
CA GLY A 264 17.49 0.63 -13.39
C GLY A 264 18.37 0.08 -12.25
N LYS A 265 18.50 0.82 -11.13
CA LYS A 265 19.28 0.43 -9.95
C LYS A 265 18.40 0.37 -8.71
N VAL A 266 18.58 -0.65 -7.88
CA VAL A 266 17.90 -0.80 -6.58
C VAL A 266 18.81 -0.27 -5.48
N CYS A 267 18.46 0.88 -4.90
CA CYS A 267 19.24 1.54 -3.86
C CYS A 267 18.68 1.18 -2.48
N MET A 268 19.55 0.68 -1.59
CA MET A 268 19.18 0.23 -0.24
C MET A 268 20.04 0.95 0.80
N VAL A 269 19.43 1.49 1.85
CA VAL A 269 20.13 2.13 2.98
C VAL A 269 19.64 1.52 4.30
N ASN A 270 20.57 1.14 5.17
CA ASN A 270 20.26 0.40 6.41
C ASN A 270 19.58 1.25 7.51
N LEU A 271 19.75 2.57 7.50
CA LEU A 271 19.28 3.50 8.53
C LEU A 271 18.69 4.78 7.93
N ARG A 272 17.54 5.23 8.46
CA ARG A 272 16.90 6.50 8.07
C ARG A 272 17.54 7.72 8.74
N SER A 273 17.97 7.57 10.00
CA SER A 273 18.53 8.65 10.84
C SER A 273 19.96 9.03 10.46
N ARG A 274 20.47 10.17 10.96
CA ARG A 274 21.83 10.69 10.69
C ARG A 274 23.03 9.86 11.20
N GLY A 275 22.81 8.62 11.66
CA GLY A 275 23.89 7.74 12.12
C GLY A 275 24.85 7.31 11.00
N ALA A 276 25.83 6.46 11.35
CA ALA A 276 26.71 5.82 10.38
C ALA A 276 25.89 4.86 9.48
N LYS A 277 25.58 5.32 8.27
CA LYS A 277 24.80 4.56 7.27
C LYS A 277 25.70 3.69 6.43
N GLU A 278 25.10 2.63 5.92
CA GLU A 278 25.66 1.83 4.84
C GLU A 278 24.64 1.75 3.71
N GLY A 279 25.14 1.99 2.50
CA GLY A 279 24.37 1.90 1.27
C GLY A 279 24.84 0.74 0.41
N ALA A 280 23.91 0.07 -0.24
CA ALA A 280 24.20 -0.89 -1.30
C ALA A 280 23.32 -0.59 -2.51
N VAL A 281 23.86 -0.78 -3.70
CA VAL A 281 23.14 -0.60 -4.96
C VAL A 281 23.18 -1.91 -5.74
N PHE A 282 22.03 -2.36 -6.26
CA PHE A 282 21.97 -3.50 -7.18
C PHE A 282 21.69 -3.00 -8.59
N ASP A 283 22.62 -3.25 -9.51
CA ASP A 283 22.45 -2.99 -10.94
C ASP A 283 21.57 -4.10 -11.54
N LEU A 284 20.36 -3.76 -11.99
CA LEU A 284 19.41 -4.71 -12.55
C LEU A 284 19.82 -5.22 -13.92
N LEU A 285 20.51 -4.40 -14.72
CA LEU A 285 21.02 -4.78 -16.04
C LEU A 285 22.32 -5.57 -15.90
N GLY A 286 23.20 -5.09 -15.02
CA GLY A 286 24.48 -5.72 -14.74
C GLY A 286 24.43 -6.95 -13.84
N GLY A 287 23.29 -7.24 -13.20
CA GLY A 287 23.07 -8.39 -12.34
C GLY A 287 24.06 -8.48 -11.17
N ARG A 288 24.46 -7.35 -10.57
CA ARG A 288 25.52 -7.29 -9.55
C ARG A 288 25.28 -6.22 -8.49
N TRP A 289 25.89 -6.41 -7.33
CA TRP A 289 25.99 -5.38 -6.29
C TRP A 289 27.13 -4.41 -6.58
N GLU A 290 26.89 -3.14 -6.29
CA GLU A 290 27.79 -2.00 -6.43
C GLU A 290 27.76 -1.18 -5.14
N ASP A 291 28.86 -0.48 -4.84
CA ASP A 291 28.90 0.45 -3.72
C ASP A 291 28.01 1.68 -4.02
N MET A 292 27.33 2.20 -2.99
CA MET A 292 26.45 3.37 -3.15
C MET A 292 27.26 4.66 -3.39
N PRO A 293 26.83 5.54 -4.31
CA PRO A 293 27.46 6.85 -4.49
C PRO A 293 27.53 7.64 -3.16
N PRO A 294 28.67 8.29 -2.86
CA PRO A 294 28.87 8.93 -1.56
C PRO A 294 27.90 10.10 -1.32
N GLY A 295 27.56 10.87 -2.35
CA GLY A 295 26.59 11.96 -2.26
C GLY A 295 25.16 11.46 -2.03
N MET A 296 24.76 10.38 -2.71
CA MET A 296 23.52 9.66 -2.43
C MET A 296 23.41 9.29 -0.95
N LEU A 297 24.41 8.58 -0.42
CA LEU A 297 24.41 8.09 0.97
C LEU A 297 24.40 9.24 1.99
N ALA A 298 25.13 10.32 1.72
CA ALA A 298 25.24 11.48 2.61
C ALA A 298 23.92 12.27 2.75
N GLY A 299 23.14 12.39 1.67
CA GLY A 299 21.87 13.13 1.67
C GLY A 299 20.63 12.33 2.09
N TRP A 300 20.72 11.00 2.18
CA TRP A 300 19.58 10.12 2.49
C TRP A 300 19.12 10.22 3.96
N LYS A 301 18.40 11.28 4.35
CA LYS A 301 18.12 11.66 5.76
C LYS A 301 16.70 11.36 6.25
N GLY A 302 16.02 10.36 5.66
CA GLY A 302 14.68 9.97 6.10
C GLY A 302 14.02 9.01 5.11
N PRO A 303 12.67 8.96 5.06
CA PRO A 303 11.94 8.10 4.14
C PRO A 303 12.15 8.53 2.69
N ALA A 304 12.11 7.55 1.78
CA ALA A 304 12.52 7.73 0.38
C ALA A 304 11.60 7.00 -0.60
N ALA A 305 11.38 7.58 -1.79
CA ALA A 305 10.65 6.94 -2.89
C ALA A 305 11.08 7.50 -4.25
N ALA A 306 10.92 6.72 -5.31
CA ALA A 306 11.23 7.16 -6.67
C ALA A 306 9.97 7.55 -7.46
N SER A 307 10.12 8.48 -8.39
CA SER A 307 9.13 8.67 -9.46
C SER A 307 9.05 7.42 -10.36
N PRO A 308 7.87 7.08 -10.91
CA PRO A 308 7.74 5.96 -11.84
C PRO A 308 8.55 6.13 -13.14
N PRO A 309 8.87 5.02 -13.84
CA PRO A 309 9.76 5.00 -15.01
C PRO A 309 9.44 5.99 -16.13
N ASN A 310 8.16 6.23 -16.35
CA ASN A 310 7.62 7.04 -17.44
C ASN A 310 7.82 8.55 -17.27
N ASN A 311 8.35 9.01 -16.14
CA ASN A 311 8.32 10.42 -15.76
C ASN A 311 9.70 11.02 -15.40
N GLY A 312 10.78 10.34 -15.82
CA GLY A 312 12.16 10.63 -15.40
C GLY A 312 12.41 10.07 -13.99
N GLU A 313 13.04 8.89 -13.91
CA GLU A 313 13.27 8.20 -12.63
C GLU A 313 14.19 9.03 -11.72
N THR A 314 13.60 9.57 -10.65
CA THR A 314 14.25 10.48 -9.71
C THR A 314 13.94 9.98 -8.30
N ILE A 315 14.97 9.82 -7.46
CA ILE A 315 14.80 9.48 -6.04
C ILE A 315 14.47 10.77 -5.28
N TYR A 316 13.43 10.71 -4.46
CA TYR A 316 13.05 11.77 -3.53
C TYR A 316 13.25 11.30 -2.08
N VAL A 317 13.79 12.17 -1.24
CA VAL A 317 13.99 11.95 0.20
C VAL A 317 13.45 13.14 0.99
N VAL A 318 12.77 12.85 2.10
CA VAL A 318 12.39 13.87 3.09
C VAL A 318 13.39 13.86 4.25
N ASP A 319 14.03 14.99 4.53
CA ASP A 319 14.77 15.21 5.78
C ASP A 319 13.74 15.39 6.91
N GLU A 320 13.57 14.34 7.73
CA GLU A 320 12.50 14.25 8.73
C GLU A 320 12.65 15.26 9.89
N GLU A 321 13.86 15.76 10.13
CA GLU A 321 14.16 16.75 11.16
C GLU A 321 13.90 18.18 10.66
N ARG A 322 14.32 18.47 9.43
CA ARG A 322 14.20 19.81 8.84
C ARG A 322 12.87 20.07 8.13
N GLY A 323 12.21 19.02 7.64
CA GLY A 323 11.03 19.16 6.79
C GLY A 323 11.38 19.57 5.35
N VAL A 324 12.49 19.06 4.81
CA VAL A 324 12.97 19.37 3.45
C VAL A 324 12.76 18.16 2.54
N LEU A 325 11.97 18.34 1.48
CA LEU A 325 11.88 17.39 0.36
C LEU A 325 13.01 17.69 -0.62
N THR A 326 13.83 16.69 -0.91
CA THR A 326 14.94 16.77 -1.87
C THR A 326 14.77 15.74 -2.99
N ALA A 327 15.33 16.04 -4.16
CA ALA A 327 15.45 15.14 -5.31
C ALA A 327 16.93 14.86 -5.59
N TYR A 328 17.25 13.63 -5.98
CA TYR A 328 18.62 13.20 -6.31
C TYR A 328 18.94 13.37 -7.79
N ASP A 329 20.07 14.00 -8.08
CA ASP A 329 20.69 14.16 -9.40
C ASP A 329 21.77 13.09 -9.58
N TRP A 330 21.45 12.04 -10.35
CA TRP A 330 22.38 10.94 -10.66
C TRP A 330 23.65 11.39 -11.38
N GLY A 331 23.60 12.46 -12.17
CA GLY A 331 24.74 12.93 -12.97
C GLY A 331 25.76 13.72 -12.16
N ALA A 332 25.32 14.37 -11.07
CA ALA A 332 26.16 15.21 -10.23
C ALA A 332 26.33 14.69 -8.78
N ASP A 333 25.88 13.45 -8.49
CA ASP A 333 25.89 12.79 -7.17
C ASP A 333 25.49 13.74 -6.03
N ARG A 334 24.33 14.40 -6.17
CA ARG A 334 23.89 15.44 -5.23
C ARG A 334 22.39 15.50 -5.07
N TRP A 335 21.98 16.11 -3.96
CA TRP A 335 20.57 16.34 -3.64
C TRP A 335 20.22 17.82 -3.86
N THR A 336 19.12 18.08 -4.55
CA THR A 336 18.57 19.42 -4.77
C THR A 336 17.25 19.58 -4.02
N THR A 337 17.08 20.70 -3.31
CA THR A 337 15.81 21.01 -2.62
C THR A 337 14.67 21.21 -3.60
N VAL A 338 13.56 20.51 -3.37
CA VAL A 338 12.31 20.63 -4.11
C VAL A 338 11.30 21.46 -3.31
N ALA A 339 11.17 21.20 -2.01
CA ALA A 339 10.29 21.92 -1.10
C ALA A 339 10.86 21.94 0.33
N GLU A 340 10.53 22.97 1.11
CA GLU A 340 10.81 23.04 2.55
C GLU A 340 9.52 23.52 3.25
N SER A 341 9.10 22.83 4.31
CA SER A 341 7.87 23.16 5.06
C SER A 341 7.86 22.43 6.40
N GLU A 342 7.50 23.14 7.47
CA GLU A 342 7.28 22.57 8.81
C GLU A 342 6.36 21.34 8.82
N ARG A 343 5.35 21.32 7.94
CA ARG A 343 4.43 20.18 7.73
C ARG A 343 5.11 18.86 7.35
N LEU A 344 6.34 18.90 6.83
CA LEU A 344 7.10 17.72 6.43
C LEU A 344 8.00 17.17 7.56
N LYS A 345 8.06 17.84 8.72
CA LYS A 345 8.80 17.34 9.89
C LYS A 345 8.11 16.11 10.48
N GLY A 346 8.91 15.16 10.96
CA GLY A 346 8.43 13.86 11.45
C GLY A 346 7.82 12.98 10.36
N ALA A 347 8.29 13.12 9.11
CA ALA A 347 7.85 12.30 7.98
C ALA A 347 8.11 10.79 8.24
N ALA A 348 7.05 10.00 8.32
CA ALA A 348 7.14 8.56 8.59
C ALA A 348 7.32 7.69 7.33
N GLY A 349 6.96 8.23 6.17
CA GLY A 349 6.97 7.54 4.87
C GLY A 349 6.66 8.50 3.73
N ILE A 350 6.98 8.10 2.50
CA ILE A 350 6.71 8.87 1.27
C ILE A 350 6.32 7.89 0.15
N ALA A 351 5.42 8.32 -0.73
CA ALA A 351 5.17 7.70 -2.03
C ALA A 351 5.17 8.77 -3.12
N VAL A 352 5.62 8.44 -4.34
CA VAL A 352 5.70 9.38 -5.47
C VAL A 352 4.99 8.80 -6.68
N GLY A 353 4.19 9.63 -7.35
CA GLY A 353 3.49 9.25 -8.58
C GLY A 353 2.65 10.40 -9.15
N GLY A 354 2.40 10.39 -10.46
CA GLY A 354 1.60 11.43 -11.12
C GLY A 354 2.15 12.86 -10.97
N GLY A 355 3.47 13.00 -10.84
CA GLY A 355 4.13 14.28 -10.56
C GLY A 355 3.92 14.83 -9.16
N LYS A 356 3.53 13.99 -8.18
CA LYS A 356 3.32 14.39 -6.79
C LYS A 356 4.08 13.49 -5.83
N ALA A 357 4.61 14.10 -4.77
CA ALA A 357 5.13 13.42 -3.60
C ALA A 357 4.08 13.48 -2.48
N CYS A 358 3.73 12.33 -1.92
CA CYS A 358 2.75 12.18 -0.86
C CYS A 358 3.47 11.68 0.40
N VAL A 359 3.60 12.55 1.39
CA VAL A 359 4.40 12.35 2.60
C VAL A 359 3.48 12.11 3.79
N VAL A 360 3.73 11.03 4.54
CA VAL A 360 3.00 10.71 5.76
C VAL A 360 3.58 11.53 6.90
N ALA A 361 2.81 12.47 7.45
CA ALA A 361 3.24 13.43 8.47
C ALA A 361 2.41 13.29 9.76
N GLY A 362 2.70 14.13 10.77
CA GLY A 362 1.86 14.24 11.97
C GLY A 362 1.68 12.93 12.74
N GLY A 363 2.67 12.03 12.72
CA GLY A 363 2.58 10.69 13.32
C GLY A 363 1.65 9.71 12.56
N GLY A 364 1.25 10.05 11.34
CA GLY A 364 0.32 9.28 10.50
C GLY A 364 -1.11 9.85 10.45
N THR A 365 -1.38 11.00 11.06
CA THR A 365 -2.72 11.62 11.09
C THR A 365 -3.07 12.37 9.80
N ASN A 366 -2.07 12.80 9.04
CA ASN A 366 -2.23 13.51 7.78
C ASN A 366 -1.21 13.05 6.71
N VAL A 367 -1.61 13.19 5.45
CA VAL A 367 -0.75 13.02 4.26
C VAL A 367 -0.58 14.38 3.60
N VAL A 368 0.65 14.88 3.57
CA VAL A 368 1.02 16.12 2.89
C VAL A 368 1.33 15.80 1.43
N ILE A 369 0.58 16.40 0.50
CA ILE A 369 0.77 16.24 -0.93
C ILE A 369 1.51 17.45 -1.47
N VAL A 370 2.66 17.22 -2.11
CA VAL A 370 3.53 18.22 -2.72
C VAL A 370 3.55 18.00 -4.23
N ASP A 371 3.30 19.05 -5.00
CA ASP A 371 3.52 19.01 -6.45
C ASP A 371 5.04 19.04 -6.72
N VAL A 372 5.56 18.00 -7.37
CA VAL A 372 6.98 17.87 -7.73
C VAL A 372 7.20 17.97 -9.24
N THR A 373 6.17 18.34 -10.00
CA THR A 373 6.37 18.66 -11.42
C THR A 373 7.23 19.93 -11.52
N PRO A 374 8.30 19.93 -12.35
CA PRO A 374 9.05 21.15 -12.59
C PRO A 374 8.09 22.21 -13.18
N PRO A 375 8.20 23.49 -12.79
CA PRO A 375 7.40 24.54 -13.38
C PRO A 375 7.54 24.48 -14.90
N LYS A 376 6.43 24.39 -15.64
CA LYS A 376 6.47 24.50 -17.10
C LYS A 376 7.20 25.79 -17.42
N ALA A 377 8.35 25.69 -18.09
CA ALA A 377 9.11 26.85 -18.51
C ALA A 377 8.15 27.73 -19.32
N ALA A 378 7.82 28.91 -18.78
CA ALA A 378 6.98 29.85 -19.48
C ALA A 378 7.65 30.13 -20.84
N VAL A 379 6.91 29.88 -21.93
CA VAL A 379 7.41 30.12 -23.28
C VAL A 379 7.88 31.57 -23.32
N ARG A 380 9.20 31.75 -23.39
CA ARG A 380 9.81 33.07 -23.23
C ARG A 380 9.42 33.94 -24.42
N ARG A 381 8.35 34.73 -24.28
CA ARG A 381 8.21 35.96 -25.04
C ARG A 381 9.45 36.79 -24.73
N TRP A 382 10.08 37.33 -25.77
CA TRP A 382 11.35 38.04 -25.70
C TRP A 382 11.29 39.16 -24.64
N GLU A 383 11.97 38.99 -23.52
CA GLU A 383 12.12 40.03 -22.51
C GLU A 383 13.46 39.81 -21.82
N SER A 384 14.31 40.82 -21.86
CA SER A 384 15.72 40.77 -21.45
C SER A 384 15.94 40.99 -19.94
N SER A 385 14.90 40.83 -19.14
CA SER A 385 14.95 40.95 -17.68
C SER A 385 15.30 39.62 -17.01
N PRO A 386 16.04 39.62 -15.88
CA PRO A 386 16.23 38.42 -15.09
C PRO A 386 14.87 37.89 -14.62
N ALA A 387 14.58 36.62 -14.90
CA ALA A 387 13.31 36.00 -14.56
C ALA A 387 13.11 35.99 -13.02
N PRO A 388 11.88 36.26 -12.52
CA PRO A 388 11.59 36.10 -11.10
C PRO A 388 11.82 34.65 -10.65
N PRO A 389 12.13 34.41 -9.37
CA PRO A 389 12.30 33.06 -8.86
C PRO A 389 11.02 32.24 -9.08
N PRO A 390 11.13 30.93 -9.39
CA PRO A 390 9.96 30.09 -9.59
C PRO A 390 9.08 30.07 -8.33
N PRO A 391 7.75 30.04 -8.47
CA PRO A 391 6.86 29.97 -7.32
C PRO A 391 7.09 28.68 -6.53
N PRO A 392 6.90 28.69 -5.20
CA PRO A 392 7.03 27.49 -4.39
C PRO A 392 6.03 26.41 -4.85
N PRO A 393 6.38 25.12 -4.72
CA PRO A 393 5.50 24.02 -5.14
C PRO A 393 4.19 24.04 -4.36
N ARG A 394 3.09 23.72 -5.06
CA ARG A 394 1.76 23.65 -4.44
C ARG A 394 1.75 22.50 -3.43
N MET A 395 1.26 22.79 -2.22
CA MET A 395 1.22 21.84 -1.11
C MET A 395 -0.11 21.92 -0.38
N TRP A 396 -0.73 20.77 -0.11
CA TRP A 396 -1.99 20.65 0.63
C TRP A 396 -2.00 19.36 1.45
N GLU A 397 -2.98 19.20 2.33
CA GLU A 397 -3.08 18.04 3.22
C GLU A 397 -4.35 17.23 2.96
N VAL A 398 -4.24 15.92 3.22
CA VAL A 398 -5.37 14.97 3.26
C VAL A 398 -5.33 14.30 4.63
N ALA A 399 -6.40 14.43 5.41
CA ALA A 399 -6.51 13.74 6.69
C ALA A 399 -6.57 12.22 6.50
N ALA A 400 -5.99 11.46 7.44
CA ALA A 400 -6.19 10.02 7.54
C ALA A 400 -7.67 9.69 7.86
N PRO A 401 -8.13 8.45 7.62
CA PRO A 401 -9.45 8.00 8.09
C PRO A 401 -9.61 8.20 9.60
N ALA A 402 -10.81 8.60 10.03
CA ALA A 402 -11.10 8.87 11.44
C ALA A 402 -10.72 7.67 12.34
N GLY A 403 -10.04 7.95 13.45
CA GLY A 403 -9.54 6.94 14.40
C GLY A 403 -8.28 6.19 13.94
N LYS A 404 -7.74 6.44 12.74
CA LYS A 404 -6.65 5.63 12.16
C LYS A 404 -5.42 6.46 11.82
N ARG A 405 -4.26 5.79 11.80
CA ARG A 405 -2.96 6.38 11.44
C ARG A 405 -2.39 5.69 10.22
N VAL A 406 -1.95 6.46 9.22
CA VAL A 406 -1.18 5.95 8.09
C VAL A 406 0.20 5.47 8.56
N VAL A 407 0.60 4.29 8.11
CA VAL A 407 1.87 3.62 8.45
C VAL A 407 2.76 3.48 7.22
N ALA A 408 2.17 3.10 6.09
CA ALA A 408 2.81 3.07 4.78
C ALA A 408 1.82 3.60 3.74
N LEU A 409 2.34 4.18 2.67
CA LEU A 409 1.57 4.81 1.60
C LEU A 409 2.10 4.35 0.24
N HIS A 410 1.22 4.21 -0.74
CA HIS A 410 1.52 3.80 -2.11
C HIS A 410 0.70 4.63 -3.09
N VAL A 411 1.24 4.92 -4.28
CA VAL A 411 0.48 5.55 -5.39
C VAL A 411 0.20 4.48 -6.44
N LEU A 412 -1.06 4.21 -6.72
CA LEU A 412 -1.50 3.12 -7.60
C LEU A 412 -2.73 3.56 -8.44
N PRO A 413 -3.09 2.82 -9.50
CA PRO A 413 -4.35 3.00 -10.21
C PRO A 413 -5.56 3.00 -9.27
N ARG A 414 -6.59 3.81 -9.59
CA ARG A 414 -7.87 3.81 -8.88
C ARG A 414 -8.48 2.40 -8.76
N MET A 415 -9.10 2.13 -7.61
CA MET A 415 -9.92 0.94 -7.42
C MET A 415 -11.13 1.01 -8.34
N THR A 416 -11.45 -0.09 -9.01
CA THR A 416 -12.75 -0.23 -9.68
C THR A 416 -13.87 -0.34 -8.65
N ARG A 417 -15.10 0.02 -9.03
CA ARG A 417 -16.27 -0.08 -8.17
C ARG A 417 -17.38 -0.87 -8.89
N PRO A 418 -17.97 -1.90 -8.26
CA PRO A 418 -19.20 -2.50 -8.74
C PRO A 418 -20.40 -1.62 -8.31
N GLU A 419 -20.82 -0.70 -9.19
CA GLU A 419 -22.00 0.18 -9.07
C GLU A 419 -22.96 0.02 -10.27
#